data_AF-A0A1M6HKY7-F1
#
_entry.id   AF-A0A1M6HKY7-F1
#
_cell.length_a   1.000
_cell.length_b   1.000
_cell.length_c   1.000
_cell.angle_alpha   90.00
_cell.angle_beta   90.00
_cell.angle_gamma   90.00
#
_symmetry.space_group_name_H-M   'P 1'
#
loop_
_entity.id
_entity.type
_entity.pdbx_description
1 polymer ?
#
loop_
_entity_poly.entity_id
_entity_poly.type
_entity_poly.pdbx_seq_one_letter_code
_entity_poly.pdbx_strand_id
1 'polypeptide(L)' 'MALIRIEPVRDERSGRYFLEIYNPHDAPAPFVTTQPRYASASAAENDLVAILAAAASSAR' A
#
# COMPACT_ATOMS: atom_id res chain seq x y z
N MET A 1 -5.74 -18.58 -0.57
CA MET A 1 -4.47 -17.95 -0.99
C MET A 1 -4.73 -16.47 -1.19
N ALA A 2 -3.92 -15.60 -0.58
CA ALA A 2 -4.00 -14.16 -0.88
C ALA A 2 -3.45 -13.94 -2.30
N LEU A 3 -4.14 -13.16 -3.13
CA LEU A 3 -3.69 -12.90 -4.50
C LEU A 3 -2.68 -11.76 -4.57
N ILE A 4 -2.79 -10.82 -3.63
CA ILE A 4 -2.01 -9.58 -3.58
C ILE A 4 -1.47 -9.43 -2.15
N ARG A 5 -0.23 -8.96 -2.02
CA ARG A 5 0.38 -8.54 -0.74
C ARG A 5 0.65 -7.05 -0.82
N ILE A 6 0.30 -6.31 0.22
CA ILE A 6 0.52 -4.86 0.29
C ILE A 6 1.26 -4.58 1.59
N GLU A 7 2.38 -3.88 1.52
CA GLU A 7 3.25 -3.63 2.67
C GLU A 7 3.54 -2.14 2.84
N PRO A 8 3.35 -1.58 4.05
CA PRO A 8 3.86 -0.26 4.37
C PRO A 8 5.37 -0.32 4.59
N VAL A 9 6.12 0.43 3.81
CA VAL A 9 7.60 0.48 3.88
C VAL A 9 8.03 1.88 4.28
N ARG A 10 9.05 1.96 5.15
CA ARG A 10 9.64 3.23 5.57
C ARG A 10 10.71 3.67 4.58
N ASP A 11 10.56 4.85 4.02
CA ASP A 11 11.60 5.51 3.24
C ASP A 11 12.64 6.12 4.19
N GLU A 12 13.88 5.65 4.12
CA GLU A 12 14.95 6.11 5.03
C GLU A 12 15.35 7.56 4.78
N ARG A 13 15.18 8.06 3.54
CA ARG A 13 15.59 9.41 3.16
C ARG A 13 14.65 10.47 3.74
N SER A 14 13.34 10.25 3.67
CA SER A 14 12.32 11.20 4.13
C SER A 14 11.77 10.87 5.52
N GLY A 15 12.02 9.66 6.02
CA GLY A 15 11.44 9.15 7.26
C GLY A 15 9.94 8.84 7.17
N ARG A 16 9.33 9.00 5.98
CA ARG A 16 7.91 8.77 5.72
C ARG A 16 7.66 7.34 5.25
N TYR A 17 6.41 6.91 5.32
CA TYR A 17 5.97 5.60 4.82
C TYR A 17 5.33 5.73 3.44
N PHE A 18 5.48 4.67 2.64
CA PHE A 18 4.82 4.42 1.36
C PHE A 18 4.29 2.99 1.32
N LEU A 19 3.57 2.63 0.26
CA LEU A 19 3.03 1.29 0.04
C LEU A 19 3.76 0.61 -1.11
N GLU A 20 4.10 -0.65 -0.90
CA GLU A 20 4.53 -1.58 -1.92
C GLU A 20 3.43 -2.62 -2.17
N ILE A 21 3.07 -2.82 -3.43
CA ILE A 21 2.01 -3.74 -3.84
C ILE A 21 2.64 -4.84 -4.67
N TYR A 22 2.50 -6.09 -4.22
CA TYR A 22 3.03 -7.29 -4.84
C TYR A 22 1.91 -8.08 -5.50
N ASN A 23 2.07 -8.40 -6.78
CA ASN A 23 1.16 -9.24 -7.54
C ASN A 23 1.96 -10.16 -8.48
N PRO A 24 1.94 -11.50 -8.30
CA PRO A 24 1.25 -12.22 -7.22
C PRO A 24 1.83 -11.88 -5.83
N HIS A 25 1.12 -12.24 -4.77
CA HIS A 25 1.51 -11.93 -3.38
C HIS A 25 2.95 -12.31 -2.98
N ASP A 26 3.51 -13.33 -3.61
CA ASP A 26 4.85 -13.89 -3.40
C ASP A 26 5.89 -13.36 -4.40
N ALA A 27 5.53 -12.37 -5.22
CA ALA A 27 6.46 -11.76 -6.15
C ALA A 27 7.71 -11.22 -5.42
N PRO A 28 8.91 -11.42 -5.98
CA PRO A 28 10.16 -10.97 -5.36
C PRO A 28 10.36 -9.45 -5.40
N ALA A 29 9.58 -8.75 -6.23
CA ALA A 29 9.62 -7.32 -6.40
C ALA A 29 8.19 -6.75 -6.45
N PRO A 30 7.98 -5.51 -5.98
CA PRO A 30 6.68 -4.87 -6.04
C PRO A 30 6.27 -4.61 -7.50
N PHE A 31 5.00 -4.84 -7.78
CA PHE A 31 4.36 -4.43 -9.02
C PHE A 31 4.13 -2.92 -9.06
N VAL A 32 3.79 -2.32 -7.91
CA VAL A 32 3.60 -0.88 -7.75
C VAL A 32 4.24 -0.40 -6.45
N THR A 33 4.95 0.72 -6.52
CA THR A 33 5.51 1.44 -5.37
C THR A 33 4.94 2.86 -5.36
N THR A 34 4.30 3.25 -4.25
CA THR A 34 3.75 4.60 -4.12
C THR A 34 4.80 5.59 -3.64
N GLN A 35 4.50 6.90 -3.72
CA GLN A 35 5.37 7.93 -3.15
C GLN A 35 5.31 7.96 -1.61
N PRO A 36 6.42 8.30 -0.92
CA PRO A 36 6.47 8.43 0.53
C PRO A 36 5.71 9.66 1.02
N ARG A 37 4.57 9.44 1.70
CA ARG A 37 3.68 10.51 2.16
C ARG A 37 3.15 10.35 3.57
N TYR A 38 3.17 9.14 4.13
CA TYR A 38 2.52 8.86 5.42
C TYR A 38 3.48 9.05 6.58
N ALA A 39 2.95 9.49 7.73
CA ALA A 39 3.75 9.69 8.95
C ALA A 39 4.04 8.37 9.69
N SER A 40 3.26 7.32 9.47
CA SER A 40 3.40 6.00 10.10
C SER A 40 2.89 4.89 9.19
N ALA A 41 3.27 3.64 9.48
CA ALA A 41 2.76 2.45 8.79
C ALA A 41 1.23 2.36 8.91
N SER A 42 0.68 2.54 10.11
CA SER A 42 -0.77 2.50 10.35
C SER A 42 -1.54 3.59 9.58
N ALA A 43 -0.94 4.76 9.37
CA ALA A 43 -1.56 5.79 8.54
C ALA A 43 -1.63 5.37 7.06
N ALA A 44 -0.60 4.68 6.55
CA ALA A 44 -0.60 4.13 5.20
C ALA A 44 -1.64 3.01 5.03
N GLU A 45 -1.75 2.11 6.01
CA GLU A 45 -2.73 1.02 6.02
C GLU A 45 -4.17 1.53 6.09
N ASN A 46 -4.46 2.49 6.96
CA ASN A 46 -5.79 3.06 7.10
C ASN A 46 -6.25 3.77 5.81
N ASP A 47 -5.35 4.53 5.18
CA ASP A 47 -5.65 5.21 3.91
C ASP A 47 -5.85 4.20 2.77
N LEU A 48 -5.06 3.11 2.73
CA LEU A 48 -5.28 2.01 1.80
C LEU A 48 -6.68 1.42 1.93
N VAL A 49 -7.10 1.08 3.16
CA VAL A 49 -8.45 0.55 3.42
C VAL A 49 -9.52 1.54 2.96
N ALA A 50 -9.34 2.83 3.23
CA ALA A 50 -10.26 3.87 2.79
C ALA A 50 -10.36 3.95 1.25
N ILE A 51 -9.22 3.93 0.54
CA ILE A 51 -9.18 3.95 -0.93
C ILE A 51 -9.88 2.71 -1.51
N LEU A 52 -9.59 1.52 -0.99
CA LEU A 52 -10.23 0.29 -1.45
C LEU A 52 -11.74 0.30 -1.20
N ALA A 53 -12.16 0.73 -0.02
CA ALA A 53 -13.58 0.87 0.32
C ALA A 53 -14.29 1.87 -0.60
N ALA A 54 -13.66 3.03 -0.86
CA ALA A 54 -14.20 4.04 -1.75
C ALA A 54 -14.32 3.52 -3.19
N ALA A 55 -13.27 2.89 -3.73
CA ALA A 55 -13.28 2.32 -5.08
C ALA A 55 -14.34 1.21 -5.24
N ALA A 56 -14.47 0.33 -4.24
CA ALA A 56 -15.49 -0.71 -4.23
C ALA A 56 -16.92 -0.14 -4.11
N SER A 57 -17.09 0.98 -3.39
CA SER A 57 -18.39 1.62 -3.20
C SER A 57 -18.81 2.53 -4.37
N SER A 58 -17.84 3.00 -5.17
CA SER A 58 -18.09 3.81 -6.37
C SER A 58 -18.50 2.98 -7.59
N ALA A 59 -18.43 1.65 -7.50
CA ALA A 59 -18.98 0.75 -8.51
C ALA A 59 -20.52 0.74 -8.41
N ARG A 60 -21.16 1.80 -8.92
CA ARG A 60 -22.59 1.83 -9.21
C ARG A 60 -22.86 2.67 -10.46
#